data_AF-A0A925QFJ1-F1
#
_entry.id   AF-A0A925QFJ1-F1
#
_cell.length_a   1.000
_cell.length_b   1.000
_cell.length_c   1.000
_cell.angle_alpha   90.00
_cell.angle_beta   90.00
_cell.angle_gamma   90.00
#
_symmetry.space_group_name_H-M   'P 1'
#
loop_
_entity.id
_entity.type
_entity.pdbx_description
1 polymer ?
#
loop_
_entity_poly.entity_id
_entity_poly.type
_entity_poly.pdbx_seq_one_letter_code
_entity_poly.pdbx_strand_id
1 'polypeptide(L)'
;MPNKFDKLADEAQAITDEQFRERFSSLTSLSETEIGKVLKSTGISRENLANLLVEIKNATEYNDKMTQSIVNIKGGVQALVAITKKLLL
;
A
#
# COMPACT_ATOMS: atom_id res chain seq x y z
N MET A 1 11.42 10.93 41.13
CA MET A 1 10.03 10.71 40.67
C MET A 1 10.03 10.95 39.18
N PRO A 2 9.55 10.01 38.34
CA PRO A 2 9.39 10.29 36.91
C PRO A 2 8.51 11.53 36.82
N ASN A 3 9.02 12.57 36.18
CA ASN A 3 8.29 13.82 36.10
C ASN A 3 7.04 13.54 35.24
N LYS A 4 5.93 14.23 35.49
CA LYS A 4 4.66 13.99 34.78
C LYS A 4 4.82 13.94 33.26
N PHE A 5 5.82 14.66 32.75
CA PHE A 5 6.24 14.69 31.35
C PHE A 5 6.83 13.38 30.83
N ASP A 6 7.58 12.63 31.64
CA ASP A 6 8.17 11.35 31.23
C ASP A 6 7.07 10.32 30.96
N LYS A 7 6.08 10.23 31.87
CA LYS A 7 4.92 9.35 31.69
C LYS A 7 4.09 9.72 30.46
N LEU A 8 3.90 11.01 30.22
CA LEU A 8 3.16 11.49 29.04
C LEU A 8 3.90 11.16 27.74
N ALA A 9 5.23 11.23 27.75
CA ALA A 9 6.05 10.85 26.60
C ALA A 9 5.97 9.34 26.33
N ASP A 10 6.05 8.50 27.36
CA ASP A 10 5.90 7.04 27.24
C ASP A 10 4.52 6.66 26.68
N GLU A 11 3.45 7.30 27.17
CA GLU A 11 2.08 7.09 26.66
C GLU A 11 1.94 7.53 25.20
N ALA A 12 2.47 8.70 24.83
CA ALA A 12 2.42 9.19 23.45
C ALA A 12 3.20 8.29 22.49
N GLN A 13 4.34 7.76 22.93
CA GLN A 13 5.12 6.81 22.14
C GLN A 13 4.36 5.49 21.95
N ALA A 14 3.75 4.96 23.01
CA ALA A 14 2.96 3.72 22.92
C ALA A 14 1.77 3.86 21.95
N ILE A 15 1.03 4.98 22.02
CA ILE A 15 -0.09 5.26 21.12
C ILE A 15 0.39 5.37 19.66
N THR A 16 1.50 6.07 19.44
CA THR A 16 2.08 6.26 18.10
C THR A 16 2.54 4.92 17.52
N ASP A 17 3.16 4.07 18.34
CA ASP A 17 3.64 2.76 17.93
C ASP A 17 2.50 1.80 17.62
N GLU A 18 1.42 1.84 18.40
CA GLU A 18 0.21 1.05 18.14
C GLU A 18 -0.48 1.46 16.85
N GLN A 19 -0.72 2.76 16.64
CA GLN A 19 -1.32 3.27 15.41
C GLN A 19 -0.46 2.96 14.18
N PHE A 20 0.85 3.09 14.31
CA PHE A 20 1.79 2.70 13.26
C PHE A 20 1.66 1.21 12.96
N ARG A 21 1.69 0.34 13.98
CA ARG A 21 1.59 -1.12 13.82
C ARG A 21 0.29 -1.54 13.13
N GLU A 22 -0.85 -1.00 13.55
CA GLU A 22 -2.14 -1.31 12.92
C GLU A 22 -2.13 -0.93 11.44
N ARG A 23 -1.75 0.31 11.14
CA ARG A 23 -1.71 0.80 9.76
C ARG A 23 -0.72 0.02 8.91
N PHE A 24 0.43 -0.33 9.47
CA PHE A 24 1.45 -1.10 8.77
C PHE A 24 1.01 -2.54 8.49
N SER A 25 0.42 -3.22 9.48
CA SER A 25 -0.10 -4.59 9.32
C SER A 25 -1.21 -4.66 8.26
N SER A 26 -1.97 -3.58 8.08
CA SER A 26 -2.98 -3.49 7.01
C SER A 26 -2.40 -3.30 5.60
N LEU A 27 -1.15 -2.83 5.50
CA LEU A 27 -0.47 -2.52 4.24
C LEU A 27 0.54 -3.60 3.83
N THR A 28 1.05 -4.39 4.77
CA THR A 28 2.12 -5.37 4.52
C THR A 28 2.02 -6.57 5.48
N SER A 29 2.53 -7.73 5.05
CA SER A 29 2.68 -8.93 5.87
C SER A 29 3.97 -8.99 6.69
N LEU A 30 4.79 -7.93 6.67
CA LEU A 30 6.06 -7.87 7.40
C LEU A 30 5.82 -7.90 8.92
N SER A 31 6.65 -8.67 9.60
CA SER A 31 6.72 -8.69 11.06
C SER A 31 7.39 -7.42 11.61
N GLU A 32 7.10 -7.10 12.87
CA GLU A 32 7.70 -5.95 13.56
C GLU A 32 9.24 -6.00 13.61
N THR A 33 9.80 -7.22 13.62
CA THR A 33 11.26 -7.44 13.53
C THR A 33 11.81 -7.03 12.16
N GLU A 34 11.11 -7.38 11.08
CA GLU A 34 11.52 -7.01 9.72
C GLU A 34 11.37 -5.50 9.49
N ILE A 35 10.31 -4.90 10.02
CA ILE A 35 10.14 -3.44 10.02
C ILE A 35 11.30 -2.77 10.75
N GLY A 36 11.65 -3.26 11.95
CA GLY A 36 12.80 -2.76 12.70
C GLY A 36 14.12 -2.87 11.93
N LYS A 37 14.32 -3.93 11.15
CA LYS A 37 15.49 -4.07 10.27
C LYS A 37 15.49 -3.02 9.17
N VAL A 38 14.36 -2.80 8.50
CA VAL A 38 14.23 -1.80 7.43
C VAL A 38 14.48 -0.39 7.95
N LEU A 39 13.87 -0.02 9.07
CA LEU A 39 14.07 1.29 9.70
C LEU A 39 15.54 1.52 10.05
N LYS A 40 16.21 0.51 10.63
CA LYS A 40 17.64 0.59 10.97
C LYS A 40 18.55 0.64 9.75
N SER A 41 18.27 -0.15 8.70
CA SER A 41 19.13 -0.21 7.51
C SER A 41 19.01 1.01 6.62
N THR A 42 17.85 1.64 6.59
CA THR A 42 17.56 2.78 5.70
C THR A 42 17.62 4.13 6.41
N GLY A 43 17.48 4.16 7.73
CA GLY A 43 17.33 5.40 8.50
C GLY A 43 16.00 6.11 8.29
N ILE A 44 15.06 5.51 7.55
CA ILE A 44 13.73 6.08 7.33
C ILE A 44 12.93 6.11 8.64
N SER A 45 12.13 7.15 8.85
CA SER A 45 11.19 7.18 9.97
C SER A 45 10.03 6.22 9.74
N ARG A 46 9.39 5.78 10.83
CA ARG A 46 8.16 4.98 10.78
C ARG A 46 7.08 5.65 9.93
N GLU A 47 6.84 6.94 10.16
CA GLU A 47 5.85 7.71 9.42
C GLU A 47 6.11 7.74 7.91
N ASN A 48 7.35 8.01 7.50
CA ASN A 48 7.71 8.05 6.08
C ASN A 48 7.59 6.68 5.42
N LEU A 49 7.92 5.60 6.13
CA LEU A 49 7.74 4.25 5.63
C LEU A 49 6.25 3.90 5.44
N ALA A 50 5.39 4.30 6.37
CA ALA A 50 3.94 4.10 6.24
C ALA A 50 3.37 4.87 5.04
N ASN A 51 3.80 6.11 4.83
CA ASN A 51 3.39 6.91 3.66
C ASN A 51 3.84 6.27 2.34
N LEU A 52 5.09 5.82 2.27
CA LEU A 52 5.61 5.12 1.10
C LEU A 52 4.79 3.87 0.76
N LEU A 53 4.39 3.08 1.76
CA LEU A 53 3.57 1.90 1.54
C LEU A 53 2.16 2.22 1.04
N VAL A 54 1.57 3.33 1.50
CA VAL A 54 0.29 3.82 0.97
C VAL A 54 0.44 4.22 -0.50
N GLU A 55 1.51 4.92 -0.87
CA GLU A 55 1.78 5.27 -2.26
C GLU A 55 1.94 4.04 -3.15
N ILE A 56 2.69 3.04 -2.68
CA ILE A 56 2.87 1.77 -3.40
C ILE A 56 1.53 1.04 -3.57
N LYS A 57 0.70 0.98 -2.52
CA LYS A 57 -0.64 0.37 -2.59
C LYS A 57 -1.52 1.08 -3.61
N ASN A 58 -1.57 2.41 -3.57
CA ASN A 58 -2.35 3.21 -4.51
C ASN A 58 -1.89 3.03 -5.96
N ALA A 59 -0.57 2.99 -6.19
CA ALA A 59 -0.01 2.73 -7.51
C ALA A 59 -0.34 1.32 -8.02
N THR A 60 -0.32 0.33 -7.12
CA THR A 60 -0.68 -1.06 -7.45
C THR A 60 -2.15 -1.16 -7.85
N GLU A 61 -3.07 -0.60 -7.04
CA GLU A 61 -4.50 -0.57 -7.36
C GLU A 61 -4.80 0.16 -8.68
N TYR A 62 -4.07 1.24 -8.97
CA TYR A 62 -4.17 1.94 -10.24
C TYR A 62 -3.74 1.06 -11.43
N ASN A 63 -2.63 0.35 -11.29
CA ASN A 63 -2.13 -0.56 -12.33
C ASN A 63 -3.07 -1.75 -12.57
N ASP A 64 -3.69 -2.29 -11.53
CA ASP A 64 -4.70 -3.35 -11.66
C ASP A 64 -5.93 -2.86 -12.44
N LYS A 65 -6.41 -1.65 -12.13
CA LYS A 65 -7.51 -1.01 -12.89
C LYS A 65 -7.15 -0.79 -14.35
N MET A 66 -5.92 -0.36 -14.63
CA MET A 66 -5.42 -0.19 -16.00
C MET A 66 -5.34 -1.54 -16.73
N THR A 67 -4.85 -2.58 -16.06
CA THR A 67 -4.81 -3.95 -16.60
C THR A 67 -6.21 -4.45 -16.96
N GLN A 68 -7.18 -4.28 -16.06
CA GLN A 68 -8.56 -4.65 -16.32
C GLN A 68 -9.17 -3.87 -17.50
N SER A 69 -8.84 -2.58 -17.62
CA SER A 69 -9.26 -1.75 -18.76
C SER A 69 -8.69 -2.26 -20.08
N ILE A 70 -7.42 -2.67 -20.11
CA ILE A 70 -6.78 -3.28 -21.29
C ILE A 70 -7.48 -4.60 -21.67
N VAL A 71 -7.81 -5.44 -20.70
CA VAL A 71 -8.56 -6.69 -20.94
C VAL A 71 -9.92 -6.39 -21.59
N ASN A 72 -10.64 -5.39 -21.09
CA ASN A 72 -11.93 -4.98 -21.64
C ASN A 72 -11.78 -4.44 -23.08
N ILE A 73 -10.76 -3.61 -23.34
CA ILE A 73 -10.46 -3.11 -24.69
C ILE A 73 -10.18 -4.26 -25.64
N LYS A 74 -9.36 -5.23 -25.23
CA LYS A 74 -9.07 -6.43 -26.04
C LYS A 74 -10.35 -7.20 -26.37
N GLY A 75 -11.24 -7.39 -25.40
CA GLY A 75 -12.54 -8.02 -25.62
C GLY A 75 -13.42 -7.23 -26.61
N GLY A 76 -13.45 -5.90 -26.48
CA GLY A 76 -14.17 -5.02 -27.41
C GLY A 76 -13.62 -5.09 -28.84
N VAL A 77 -12.29 -5.08 -29.00
CA VAL A 77 -11.64 -5.25 -30.32
C VAL A 77 -11.99 -6.61 -30.93
N GLN A 78 -11.98 -7.68 -30.15
CA GLN A 78 -12.38 -9.01 -30.63
C GLN A 78 -13.85 -9.04 -31.07
N ALA A 79 -14.75 -8.36 -30.34
CA ALA A 79 -16.15 -8.24 -30.72
C ALA A 79 -16.31 -7.49 -32.05
N LEU A 80 -15.59 -6.37 -32.24
CA LEU A 80 -15.60 -5.63 -33.50
C LEU A 80 -15.12 -6.50 -34.67
N VAL A 81 -14.01 -7.24 -34.49
CA VAL A 81 -13.52 -8.19 -35.52
C VAL A 81 -14.56 -9.25 -35.85
N ALA A 82 -15.27 -9.79 -34.85
CA ALA A 82 -16.31 -10.79 -35.07
C ALA A 82 -17.51 -10.21 -35.85
N ILE A 83 -17.91 -8.97 -35.55
CA ILE A 83 -18.96 -8.26 -36.29
C ILE A 83 -18.53 -8.03 -37.73
N THR A 84 -17.33 -7.50 -37.96
CA THR A 84 -16.81 -7.26 -39.31
C THR A 84 -16.72 -8.56 -40.13
N LYS A 85 -16.28 -9.67 -39.53
CA LYS A 85 -16.28 -10.99 -40.19
C LYS A 85 -17.67 -11.45 -40.59
N LYS A 86 -18.70 -11.18 -39.78
CA LYS A 86 -20.10 -11.50 -40.11
C LYS A 86 -20.72 -10.59 -41.16
N LEU A 87 -20.18 -9.38 -41.37
CA LEU A 87 -20.70 -8.42 -42.35
C LEU A 87 -20.02 -8.54 -43.72
N LEU A 88 -18.78 -9.03 -43.75
CA LEU A 88 -17.98 -9.18 -44.97
C LEU A 88 -17.99 -10.61 -45.55
N LEU A 89 -18.59 -11.57 -44.85
CA LEU A 89 -18.90 -12.93 -45.32
C LEU A 89 -20.42 -13.08 -45.42
#